data_AF-A0A330GDU4-F1
#
_entry.id   AF-A0A330GDU4-F1
#
_cell.length_a   1.000
_cell.length_b   1.000
_cell.length_c   1.000
_cell.angle_alpha   90.00
_cell.angle_beta   90.00
_cell.angle_gamma   90.00
#
_symmetry.space_group_name_H-M   'P 1'
#
loop_
_entity.id
_entity.type
_entity.pdbx_description
1 polymer ?
#
loop_
_entity_poly.entity_id
_entity_poly.type
_entity_poly.pdbx_seq_one_letter_code
_entity_poly.pdbx_strand_id
1 'polypeptide(L)'
;MKKLLGGAMLLAAGMFSMSVYANPDNSCDGEQTIFEAYTAKGGKHVGVCYVYGNIRYVYGKDDNPEILINVPREKVEFTISGNGDQSVTIPNGEYRYEVGEYLRGGPFIQVWKGSKFITEIKLNGANFENNIEQYINN
;
A
#
# COMPACT_ATOMS: atom_id res chain seq x y z
N MET A 1 -53.58 37.97 3.71
CA MET A 1 -52.85 37.76 2.44
C MET A 1 -51.46 38.39 2.56
N LYS A 2 -50.42 37.58 2.26
CA LYS A 2 -49.01 37.94 1.96
C LYS A 2 -48.15 38.49 3.12
N LYS A 3 -46.89 38.10 3.34
CA LYS A 3 -46.05 36.92 3.01
C LYS A 3 -44.64 37.20 3.61
N LEU A 4 -44.00 36.16 4.16
CA LEU A 4 -42.54 35.85 4.24
C LEU A 4 -41.61 36.87 4.94
N LEU A 5 -41.02 36.54 6.10
CA LEU A 5 -39.77 35.77 6.29
C LEU A 5 -38.54 36.40 5.61
N GLY A 6 -37.56 36.83 6.41
CA GLY A 6 -36.20 37.17 5.96
C GLY A 6 -35.44 37.92 7.05
N GLY A 7 -34.30 37.49 7.58
CA GLY A 7 -33.48 36.34 7.24
C GLY A 7 -32.66 35.90 8.45
N ALA A 8 -32.56 34.59 8.64
CA ALA A 8 -31.51 33.99 9.45
C ALA A 8 -30.19 34.16 8.68
N MET A 9 -29.25 34.92 9.24
CA MET A 9 -27.89 34.93 8.74
C MET A 9 -27.30 33.53 8.93
N LEU A 10 -27.03 32.91 7.79
CA LEU A 10 -26.27 31.67 7.63
C LEU A 10 -24.87 31.84 8.25
N LEU A 11 -24.65 31.25 9.42
CA LEU A 11 -23.31 30.87 9.85
C LEU A 11 -23.09 29.42 9.42
N ALA A 12 -22.88 29.24 8.11
CA ALA A 12 -22.22 28.05 7.62
C ALA A 12 -20.73 28.17 8.00
N ALA A 13 -20.41 27.80 9.24
CA ALA A 13 -19.05 27.50 9.62
C ALA A 13 -18.65 26.26 8.80
N GLY A 14 -18.01 26.51 7.65
CA GLY A 14 -17.41 25.48 6.84
C GLY A 14 -16.48 24.67 7.73
N MET A 15 -16.91 23.46 8.05
CA MET A 15 -16.03 22.41 8.53
C MET A 15 -15.08 22.11 7.36
N PHE A 16 -14.03 22.90 7.23
CA PHE A 16 -12.83 22.44 6.55
C PHE A 16 -12.23 21.40 7.48
N SER A 17 -12.80 20.19 7.43
CA SER A 17 -12.09 18.99 7.79
C SER A 17 -10.82 19.05 6.96
N MET A 18 -9.70 19.35 7.61
CA MET A 18 -8.40 19.15 7.00
C MET A 18 -8.37 17.67 6.67
N SER A 19 -8.56 17.33 5.39
CA SER A 19 -8.03 16.07 4.89
C SER A 19 -6.57 16.13 5.29
N VAL A 20 -6.19 15.27 6.24
CA VAL A 20 -4.79 14.94 6.45
C VAL A 20 -4.36 14.41 5.09
N TYR A 21 -3.82 15.30 4.27
CA TYR A 21 -3.23 14.92 3.01
C TYR A 21 -2.02 14.11 3.42
N ALA A 22 -2.14 12.79 3.30
CA ALA A 22 -1.00 11.91 3.39
C ALA A 22 0.11 12.49 2.51
N ASN A 23 1.30 12.63 3.09
CA ASN A 23 2.41 13.23 2.38
C ASN A 23 2.75 12.30 1.20
N PRO A 24 2.58 12.72 -0.08
CA PRO A 24 2.79 11.86 -1.23
C PRO A 24 4.23 11.32 -1.33
N ASP A 25 5.17 11.95 -0.63
CA ASP A 25 6.55 11.48 -0.55
C ASP A 25 6.72 10.22 0.32
N ASN A 26 5.77 9.95 1.22
CA ASN A 26 5.84 8.88 2.22
C ASN A 26 4.79 7.78 2.06
N SER A 27 3.91 7.90 1.07
CA SER A 27 2.83 6.94 0.82
C SER A 27 2.83 6.46 -0.64
N CYS A 28 1.83 5.65 -0.98
CA CYS A 28 1.49 5.28 -2.35
C CYS A 28 0.28 6.05 -2.89
N ASP A 29 -0.18 7.09 -2.18
CA ASP A 29 -1.41 7.80 -2.53
C ASP A 29 -1.24 8.59 -3.83
N GLY A 30 -2.13 8.33 -4.79
CA GLY A 30 -2.11 8.96 -6.11
C GLY A 30 -1.07 8.38 -7.08
N GLU A 31 -0.30 7.38 -6.64
CA GLU A 31 0.67 6.67 -7.47
C GLU A 31 0.05 5.42 -8.11
N GLN A 32 0.76 4.77 -9.05
CA GLN A 32 0.26 3.56 -9.68
C GLN A 32 0.39 2.36 -8.71
N THR A 33 -0.72 1.98 -8.08
CA THR A 33 -0.80 0.88 -7.12
C THR A 33 -0.48 -0.48 -7.76
N ILE A 34 0.48 -1.19 -7.17
CA ILE A 34 0.86 -2.56 -7.51
C ILE A 34 0.21 -3.52 -6.51
N PHE A 35 0.31 -3.21 -5.23
CA PHE A 35 -0.26 -4.00 -4.15
C PHE A 35 -0.59 -3.08 -2.99
N GLU A 36 -1.76 -3.22 -2.40
CA GLU A 36 -2.17 -2.42 -1.24
C GLU A 36 -2.97 -3.27 -0.27
N ALA A 37 -2.64 -3.20 1.01
CA ALA A 37 -3.33 -3.96 2.04
C ALA A 37 -3.11 -3.37 3.43
N TYR A 38 -3.82 -3.93 4.41
CA TYR A 38 -3.57 -3.70 5.83
C TYR A 38 -3.23 -5.00 6.54
N THR A 39 -2.44 -4.93 7.61
CA THR A 39 -2.22 -6.11 8.46
C THR A 39 -3.53 -6.65 9.01
N ALA A 40 -3.61 -7.97 9.26
CA ALA A 40 -4.86 -8.62 9.68
C ALA A 40 -5.45 -8.07 10.99
N LYS A 41 -4.61 -7.50 11.87
CA LYS A 41 -5.05 -6.83 13.12
C LYS A 41 -5.45 -5.36 12.91
N GLY A 42 -5.29 -4.83 11.70
CA GLY A 42 -5.47 -3.42 11.37
C GLY A 42 -4.33 -2.52 11.88
N GLY A 43 -4.38 -1.24 11.51
CA GLY A 43 -3.49 -0.20 12.03
C GLY A 43 -2.08 -0.14 11.43
N LYS A 44 -1.75 -1.04 10.51
CA LYS A 44 -0.56 -0.96 9.66
C LYS A 44 -0.95 -1.16 8.21
N HIS A 45 -0.66 -0.16 7.39
CA HIS A 45 -0.73 -0.15 5.95
C HIS A 45 0.50 -0.82 5.35
N VAL A 46 0.30 -1.44 4.19
CA VAL A 46 1.30 -2.08 3.35
C VAL A 46 1.02 -1.66 1.92
N GLY A 47 1.95 -0.90 1.33
CA GLY A 47 1.81 -0.40 -0.02
C GLY A 47 3.01 -0.77 -0.89
N VAL A 48 2.74 -1.18 -2.11
CA VAL A 48 3.71 -1.26 -3.21
C VAL A 48 3.15 -0.47 -4.38
N CYS A 49 3.92 0.48 -4.88
CA CYS A 49 3.50 1.34 -6.00
C CYS A 49 4.69 1.71 -6.88
N TYR A 50 4.39 2.07 -8.13
CA TYR A 50 5.37 2.59 -9.08
C TYR A 50 5.46 4.10 -8.96
N VAL A 51 6.66 4.64 -8.73
CA VAL A 51 6.93 6.06 -8.50
C VAL A 51 8.20 6.48 -9.24
N TYR A 52 8.06 7.32 -10.28
CA TYR A 52 9.18 7.89 -11.05
C TYR A 52 10.29 6.90 -11.44
N GLY A 53 9.95 5.72 -11.99
CA GLY A 53 10.95 4.71 -12.39
C GLY A 53 11.40 3.76 -11.27
N ASN A 54 10.90 3.96 -10.07
CA ASN A 54 11.18 3.12 -8.90
C ASN A 54 9.92 2.38 -8.47
N ILE A 55 10.13 1.29 -7.74
CA ILE A 55 9.12 0.66 -6.90
C ILE A 55 9.31 1.18 -5.48
N ARG A 56 8.24 1.76 -4.94
CA ARG A 56 8.17 2.16 -3.54
C ARG A 56 7.50 1.06 -2.73
N TYR A 57 8.10 0.71 -1.61
CA TYR A 57 7.50 -0.13 -0.57
C TYR A 57 7.28 0.67 0.70
N VAL A 58 6.08 0.58 1.24
CA VAL A 58 5.63 1.26 2.45
C VAL A 58 5.10 0.22 3.44
N TYR A 59 5.56 0.30 4.69
CA TYR A 59 4.96 -0.44 5.80
C TYR A 59 4.89 0.46 7.04
N GLY A 60 3.73 0.58 7.67
CA GLY A 60 3.59 1.41 8.86
C GLY A 60 2.21 2.03 8.99
N LYS A 61 2.12 3.19 9.64
CA LYS A 61 0.89 3.99 9.64
C LYS A 61 0.82 4.80 8.34
N ASP A 62 -0.38 5.11 7.86
CA ASP A 62 -0.58 5.84 6.61
C ASP A 62 0.21 7.17 6.57
N ASP A 63 0.15 7.95 7.65
CA ASP A 63 0.83 9.26 7.74
C ASP A 63 2.30 9.19 8.21
N ASN A 64 2.73 8.04 8.72
CA ASN A 64 4.06 7.87 9.31
C ASN A 64 4.54 6.42 9.14
N PRO A 65 5.12 6.10 7.96
CA PRO A 65 5.59 4.76 7.69
C PRO A 65 6.78 4.43 8.59
N GLU A 66 6.84 3.17 9.02
CA GLU A 66 7.98 2.63 9.76
C GLU A 66 9.09 2.20 8.80
N ILE A 67 8.70 1.80 7.60
CA ILE A 67 9.59 1.40 6.52
C ILE A 67 9.11 2.12 5.26
N LEU A 68 10.02 2.85 4.62
CA LEU A 68 9.84 3.49 3.33
C LEU A 68 11.08 3.20 2.50
N ILE A 69 10.91 2.45 1.42
CA ILE A 69 12.01 2.02 0.55
C ILE A 69 11.66 2.38 -0.88
N ASN A 70 12.58 3.05 -1.57
CA ASN A 70 12.48 3.28 -3.01
C ASN A 70 13.59 2.46 -3.69
N VAL A 71 13.19 1.52 -4.54
CA VAL A 71 14.11 0.64 -5.26
C VAL A 71 13.93 0.85 -6.76
N PRO A 72 15.01 1.01 -7.54
CA PRO A 72 14.91 1.04 -9.00
C PRO A 72 14.17 -0.19 -9.52
N ARG A 73 13.25 -0.01 -10.49
CA ARG A 73 12.36 -1.06 -10.98
C ARG A 73 13.12 -2.31 -11.42
N GLU A 74 14.29 -2.16 -12.01
CA GLU A 74 15.13 -3.24 -12.52
C GLU A 74 15.75 -4.14 -11.42
N LYS A 75 15.71 -3.70 -10.16
CA LYS A 75 16.18 -4.48 -9.01
C LYS A 75 15.05 -5.19 -8.26
N VAL A 76 13.80 -4.96 -8.66
CA VAL A 76 12.62 -5.60 -8.08
C VAL A 76 12.17 -6.74 -8.96
N GLU A 77 11.95 -7.90 -8.34
CA GLU A 77 11.48 -9.10 -9.02
C GLU A 77 9.98 -9.28 -8.82
N PHE A 78 9.26 -9.58 -9.89
CA PHE A 78 7.83 -9.89 -9.89
C PHE A 78 7.67 -11.34 -10.35
N THR A 79 6.92 -12.14 -9.61
CA THR A 79 6.76 -13.57 -9.90
C THR A 79 5.30 -14.00 -9.85
N ILE A 80 4.96 -14.94 -10.73
CA ILE A 80 3.78 -15.80 -10.63
C ILE A 80 4.30 -17.23 -10.60
N SER A 81 4.03 -17.94 -9.50
CA SER A 81 4.38 -19.34 -9.38
C SER A 81 3.45 -20.22 -10.23
N GLY A 82 3.86 -21.48 -10.46
CA GLY A 82 3.03 -22.43 -11.22
C GLY A 82 1.66 -22.75 -10.57
N ASN A 83 1.50 -22.48 -9.28
CA ASN A 83 0.23 -22.59 -8.56
C ASN A 83 -0.57 -21.28 -8.50
N GLY A 84 -0.09 -20.22 -9.16
CA GLY A 84 -0.77 -18.93 -9.26
C GLY A 84 -0.53 -17.97 -8.10
N ASP A 85 0.42 -18.27 -7.21
CA ASP A 85 0.81 -17.31 -6.17
C ASP A 85 1.58 -16.17 -6.84
N GLN A 86 1.29 -14.95 -6.41
CA GLN A 86 1.86 -13.75 -7.00
C GLN A 86 2.70 -13.05 -5.94
N SER A 87 3.91 -12.63 -6.28
CA SER A 87 4.73 -11.85 -5.34
C SER A 87 5.62 -10.83 -6.03
N VAL A 88 5.92 -9.77 -5.28
CA VAL A 88 6.93 -8.77 -5.58
C VAL A 88 8.01 -8.82 -4.50
N THR A 89 9.27 -8.93 -4.91
CA THR A 89 10.42 -9.01 -4.00
C THR A 89 11.16 -7.67 -3.99
N ILE A 90 11.12 -6.99 -2.84
CA ILE A 90 11.77 -5.70 -2.60
C ILE A 90 13.08 -5.92 -1.84
N PRO A 91 14.26 -5.69 -2.47
CA PRO A 91 15.55 -5.83 -1.80
C PRO A 91 15.85 -4.65 -0.86
N ASN A 92 16.49 -4.92 0.27
CA ASN A 92 16.95 -3.94 1.24
C ASN A 92 18.24 -4.39 1.95
N GLY A 93 19.37 -4.35 1.23
CA GLY A 93 20.65 -4.85 1.74
C GLY A 93 20.64 -6.37 1.92
N GLU A 94 20.93 -6.85 3.13
CA GLU A 94 20.85 -8.29 3.46
C GLU A 94 19.41 -8.80 3.61
N TYR A 95 18.44 -7.89 3.73
CA TYR A 95 17.03 -8.22 3.89
C TYR A 95 16.32 -8.14 2.54
N ARG A 96 15.25 -8.92 2.39
CA ARG A 96 14.25 -8.72 1.34
C ARG A 96 12.85 -8.89 1.91
N TYR A 97 11.93 -8.12 1.37
CA TYR A 97 10.50 -8.19 1.66
C TYR A 97 9.82 -8.80 0.44
N GLU A 98 9.13 -9.91 0.64
CA GLU A 98 8.29 -10.50 -0.40
C GLU A 98 6.84 -10.20 -0.05
N VAL A 99 6.17 -9.43 -0.90
CA VAL A 99 4.80 -8.98 -0.70
C VAL A 99 3.95 -9.59 -1.79
N GLY A 100 2.79 -10.12 -1.45
CA GLY A 100 1.97 -10.77 -2.46
C GLY A 100 0.77 -11.50 -1.91
N GLU A 101 0.27 -12.45 -2.70
CA GLU A 101 -0.91 -13.22 -2.40
C GLU A 101 -0.69 -14.69 -2.76
N TYR A 102 -1.02 -15.58 -1.83
CA TYR A 102 -1.21 -16.98 -2.14
C TYR A 102 -2.60 -17.18 -2.73
N LEU A 103 -2.71 -17.86 -3.87
CA LEU A 103 -4.00 -18.11 -4.55
C LEU A 103 -5.05 -18.75 -3.63
N ARG A 104 -4.61 -19.52 -2.63
CA ARG A 104 -5.47 -20.21 -1.65
C ARG A 104 -5.20 -19.83 -0.19
N GLY A 105 -4.41 -18.78 0.04
CA GLY A 105 -3.96 -18.38 1.38
C GLY A 105 -4.11 -16.89 1.70
N GLY A 106 -4.39 -16.07 0.69
CA GLY A 106 -4.58 -14.63 0.83
C GLY A 106 -3.27 -13.84 0.89
N PRO A 107 -3.38 -12.53 1.20
CA PRO A 107 -2.26 -11.60 1.12
C PRO A 107 -1.27 -11.73 2.28
N PHE A 108 0.02 -11.54 1.99
CA PHE A 108 1.12 -11.72 2.93
C PHE A 108 2.26 -10.72 2.75
N ILE A 109 3.09 -10.61 3.79
CA ILE A 109 4.47 -10.14 3.69
C ILE A 109 5.37 -11.21 4.28
N GLN A 110 6.41 -11.62 3.57
CA GLN A 110 7.50 -12.40 4.13
C GLN A 110 8.75 -11.54 4.26
N VAL A 111 9.46 -11.74 5.36
CA VAL A 111 10.74 -11.09 5.62
C VAL A 111 11.82 -12.15 5.60
N TRP A 112 12.84 -11.92 4.78
CA TRP A 112 13.98 -12.80 4.64
C TRP A 112 15.28 -12.05 4.95
N LYS A 113 16.26 -12.76 5.48
CA LYS A 113 17.65 -12.30 5.60
C LYS A 113 18.57 -13.27 4.86
N GLY A 114 19.12 -12.86 3.71
CA GLY A 114 19.79 -13.79 2.80
C GLY A 114 18.84 -14.92 2.38
N SER A 115 19.21 -16.18 2.65
CA SER A 115 18.35 -17.35 2.40
C SER A 115 17.47 -17.75 3.60
N LYS A 116 17.62 -17.06 4.75
CA LYS A 116 16.90 -17.40 5.99
C LYS A 116 15.55 -16.68 6.04
N PHE A 117 14.47 -17.44 6.14
CA PHE A 117 13.15 -16.93 6.48
C PHE A 117 13.14 -16.39 7.92
N ILE A 118 12.65 -15.18 8.12
CA ILE A 118 12.56 -14.55 9.44
C ILE A 118 11.15 -14.64 9.98
N THR A 119 10.16 -14.18 9.20
CA THR A 119 8.75 -14.17 9.60
C THR A 119 7.84 -13.94 8.41
N GLU A 120 6.57 -14.29 8.58
CA GLU A 120 5.47 -13.89 7.71
C GLU A 120 4.49 -13.04 8.52
N ILE A 121 3.96 -11.98 7.89
CA ILE A 121 2.93 -11.10 8.43
C ILE A 121 1.68 -11.33 7.58
N LYS A 122 0.62 -11.81 8.23
CA LYS A 122 -0.68 -11.98 7.56
C LYS A 122 -1.37 -10.64 7.36
N LEU A 123 -1.89 -10.44 6.17
CA LEU A 123 -2.63 -9.25 5.78
C LEU A 123 -4.13 -9.55 5.77
N ASN A 124 -4.94 -8.50 5.76
CA ASN A 124 -6.38 -8.60 5.71
C ASN A 124 -6.83 -9.00 4.29
N GLY A 125 -7.27 -10.25 4.13
CA GLY A 125 -7.75 -10.76 2.85
C GLY A 125 -9.12 -10.24 2.40
N ALA A 126 -9.82 -9.43 3.20
CA ALA A 126 -11.10 -8.85 2.79
C ALA A 126 -10.95 -7.53 2.01
N ASN A 127 -9.89 -6.78 2.28
CA ASN A 127 -9.66 -5.45 1.74
C ASN A 127 -8.20 -5.32 1.32
N PHE A 128 -7.91 -5.70 0.07
CA PHE A 128 -6.60 -5.51 -0.54
C PHE A 128 -6.73 -5.34 -2.06
N GLU A 129 -5.73 -4.71 -2.66
CA GLU A 129 -5.54 -4.64 -4.11
C GLU A 129 -4.29 -5.42 -4.49
N ASN A 130 -4.36 -6.16 -5.58
CA ASN A 130 -3.24 -6.92 -6.13
C ASN A 130 -3.24 -6.84 -7.65
N ASN A 131 -2.27 -6.10 -8.19
CA ASN A 131 -2.03 -5.90 -9.61
C ASN A 131 -0.68 -6.48 -10.05
N ILE A 132 -0.03 -7.33 -9.23
CA ILE A 132 1.33 -7.85 -9.45
C ILE A 132 1.49 -8.48 -10.84
N GLU A 133 0.49 -9.23 -11.29
CA GLU A 133 0.49 -9.88 -12.62
C GLU A 133 0.72 -8.91 -13.78
N GLN A 134 0.24 -7.67 -13.67
CA GLN A 134 0.39 -6.65 -14.72
C GLN A 134 1.84 -6.20 -14.92
N TYR A 135 2.75 -6.54 -13.99
CA TYR A 135 4.15 -6.14 -13.99
C TYR A 135 5.10 -7.28 -14.33
N ILE A 136 4.57 -8.47 -14.62
CA ILE A 136 5.34 -9.64 -15.03
C ILE A 136 5.47 -9.62 -16.55
N ASN A 137 6.72 -9.62 -17.04
CA ASN A 137 7.11 -9.55 -18.46
C ASN A 137 6.93 -8.19 -19.17
N ASN A 138 6.88 -7.08 -18.42
CA ASN A 138 7.06 -5.72 -18.96
C ASN A 138 8.51 -5.24 -18.80
#